data_AF-A0A410RNM5-F1
#
_entry.id   AF-A0A410RNM5-F1
#
_cell.length_a   1.000
_cell.length_b   1.000
_cell.length_c   1.000
_cell.angle_alpha   90.00
_cell.angle_beta   90.00
_cell.angle_gamma   90.00
#
_symmetry.space_group_name_H-M   'P 1'
#
loop_
_entity.id
_entity.type
_entity.pdbx_description
1 polymer ?
#
loop_
_entity_poly.entity_id
_entity_poly.type
_entity_poly.pdbx_seq_one_letter_code
_entity_poly.pdbx_strand_id
1 'polypeptide(L)'
;MKPLVWSGPFQISELLAQCMNDAQPWPPAWRGVYLVSRDAWTGSPNSKCYPLYVGSNTGKSQRFCTRIGDLIADLHGFYDGGTGHHIGGQKLWRWCRDNKVHPGALYLSWGTCEDFCDRCAEVTVAMQVVSSWAERGPLLNGNRPPACKAHKHYVAG
;
A
#
# COMPACT_ATOMS: atom_id res chain seq x y z
N MET A 1 -2.86 -0.95 -19.23
CA MET A 1 -2.14 -0.43 -18.08
C MET A 1 -0.68 -0.76 -18.31
N LYS A 2 0.13 0.29 -18.48
CA LYS A 2 1.59 0.16 -18.50
C LYS A 2 2.10 -0.41 -17.17
N PRO A 3 3.34 -0.94 -17.12
CA PRO A 3 3.96 -1.39 -15.87
C PRO A 3 3.93 -0.30 -14.79
N LEU A 4 3.80 -0.72 -13.53
CA LEU A 4 3.89 0.21 -12.40
C LEU A 4 5.34 0.68 -12.25
N VAL A 5 5.52 1.99 -12.15
CA VAL A 5 6.77 2.62 -11.74
C VAL A 5 6.69 2.85 -10.24
N TRP A 6 7.60 2.20 -9.51
CA TRP A 6 7.61 2.22 -8.05
C TRP A 6 8.54 3.29 -7.48
N SER A 7 8.08 3.91 -6.39
CA SER A 7 8.89 4.68 -5.46
C SER A 7 9.00 3.91 -4.15
N GLY A 8 10.22 3.85 -3.61
CA GLY A 8 10.56 3.07 -2.41
C GLY A 8 11.04 1.66 -2.77
N PRO A 9 10.98 0.71 -1.82
CA PRO A 9 10.36 0.84 -0.50
C PRO A 9 11.15 1.75 0.46
N PHE A 10 10.42 2.63 1.16
CA PHE A 10 10.98 3.51 2.18
C PHE A 10 10.62 2.99 3.56
N GLN A 11 11.56 3.01 4.50
CA GLN A 11 11.22 2.70 5.88
C GLN A 11 10.36 3.84 6.45
N ILE A 12 9.26 3.50 7.13
CA ILE A 12 8.28 4.50 7.57
C ILE A 12 8.89 5.48 8.58
N SER A 13 9.79 5.03 9.46
CA SER A 13 10.52 5.91 10.36
C SER A 13 11.38 6.93 9.62
N GLU A 14 11.99 6.56 8.50
CA GLU A 14 12.81 7.47 7.70
C GLU A 14 11.95 8.50 6.96
N LEU A 15 10.82 8.08 6.40
CA LEU A 15 9.85 9.00 5.77
C LEU A 15 9.37 10.08 6.74
N LEU A 16 9.10 9.69 7.99
CA LEU A 16 8.66 10.60 9.05
C LEU A 16 9.80 11.50 9.53
N ALA A 17 11.02 10.98 9.67
CA ALA A 17 12.18 11.77 10.07
C ALA A 17 12.54 12.86 9.04
N GLN A 18 12.17 12.65 7.77
CA GLN A 18 12.43 13.55 6.66
C GLN A 18 11.17 14.27 6.15
N CYS A 19 10.12 14.37 6.95
CA CYS A 19 8.82 14.89 6.48
C CYS A 19 8.82 16.37 6.04
N MET A 20 9.88 17.11 6.33
CA MET A 20 10.11 18.50 5.88
C MET A 20 11.24 18.62 4.85
N ASN A 21 11.74 17.49 4.32
CA ASN A 21 12.78 17.47 3.29
C ASN A 21 12.13 17.50 1.90
N ASP A 22 12.27 18.62 1.18
CA ASP A 22 11.73 18.78 -0.18
C ASP A 22 12.36 17.81 -1.20
N ALA A 23 13.54 17.26 -0.91
CA ALA A 23 14.19 16.27 -1.77
C ALA A 23 13.63 14.84 -1.57
N GLN A 24 12.86 14.59 -0.50
CA GLN A 24 12.26 13.29 -0.26
C GLN A 24 11.19 12.99 -1.33
N PRO A 25 11.16 11.78 -1.90
CA PRO A 25 10.05 11.36 -2.73
C PRO A 25 8.74 11.33 -1.94
N TRP A 26 7.74 12.06 -2.42
CA TRP A 26 6.39 12.06 -1.84
C TRP A 26 5.42 11.24 -2.69
N PRO A 27 4.38 10.63 -2.08
CA PRO A 27 3.29 10.03 -2.83
C PRO A 27 2.65 11.07 -3.77
N PRO A 28 2.26 10.69 -4.99
CA PRO A 28 1.59 11.61 -5.90
C PRO A 28 0.28 12.13 -5.28
N ALA A 29 -0.08 13.37 -5.59
CA ALA A 29 -1.32 13.96 -5.09
C ALA A 29 -2.56 13.17 -5.53
N TRP A 30 -2.59 12.75 -6.81
CA TRP A 30 -3.80 12.21 -7.42
C TRP A 30 -3.91 10.69 -7.35
N ARG A 31 -3.11 9.92 -8.09
CA ARG A 31 -3.35 8.48 -8.31
C ARG A 31 -2.14 7.64 -7.93
N GLY A 32 -2.40 6.50 -7.30
CA GLY A 32 -1.38 5.53 -6.97
C GLY A 32 -1.96 4.26 -6.35
N VAL A 33 -1.14 3.23 -6.31
CA VAL A 33 -1.31 2.04 -5.47
C VAL A 33 -0.16 2.04 -4.48
N TYR A 34 -0.37 1.57 -3.27
CA TYR A 34 0.68 1.40 -2.28
C TYR A 34 0.71 -0.01 -1.74
N LEU A 35 1.90 -0.38 -1.28
CA LEU A 35 2.17 -1.63 -0.60
C LEU A 35 2.90 -1.32 0.71
N VAL A 36 2.40 -1.89 1.80
CA VAL A 36 3.10 -1.98 3.07
C VAL A 36 3.67 -3.39 3.20
N SER A 37 4.97 -3.48 3.50
CA SER A 37 5.68 -4.74 3.66
C SER A 37 6.53 -4.74 4.93
N ARG A 38 6.86 -5.94 5.45
CA ARG A 38 7.79 -6.04 6.58
C ARG A 38 9.23 -5.82 6.12
N ASP A 39 9.59 -6.37 4.97
CA ASP A 39 10.95 -6.36 4.46
C ASP A 39 11.05 -5.46 3.23
N ALA A 40 12.24 -4.90 3.00
CA ALA A 40 12.57 -4.14 1.81
C ALA A 40 12.68 -5.06 0.58
N TRP A 41 12.72 -4.44 -0.61
CA TRP A 41 12.85 -5.13 -1.89
C TRP A 41 13.47 -4.20 -2.94
N THR A 42 13.98 -4.76 -4.03
CA THR A 42 14.58 -4.04 -5.16
C THR A 42 13.83 -4.35 -6.46
N GLY A 43 13.60 -3.34 -7.29
CA GLY A 43 12.98 -3.51 -8.61
C GLY A 43 11.45 -3.55 -8.56
N SER A 44 10.87 -4.72 -8.30
CA SER A 44 9.41 -4.91 -8.16
C SER A 44 9.08 -5.71 -6.91
N PRO A 45 7.97 -5.41 -6.22
CA PRO A 45 7.58 -6.16 -5.04
C PRO A 45 7.21 -7.60 -5.43
N ASN A 46 7.46 -8.53 -4.52
CA ASN A 46 7.09 -9.93 -4.64
C ASN A 46 6.89 -10.52 -3.24
N SER A 47 6.48 -11.78 -3.16
CA SER A 47 6.17 -12.45 -1.88
C SER A 47 7.33 -12.44 -0.86
N LYS A 48 8.60 -12.33 -1.29
CA LYS A 48 9.77 -12.30 -0.40
C LYS A 48 9.86 -11.06 0.46
N CYS A 49 9.17 -9.96 0.11
CA CYS A 49 9.15 -8.76 0.94
C CYS A 49 8.20 -8.87 2.15
N TYR A 50 7.49 -10.00 2.29
CA TYR A 50 6.46 -10.20 3.32
C TYR A 50 5.37 -9.10 3.23
N PRO A 51 4.53 -9.15 2.18
CA PRO A 51 3.51 -8.13 1.93
C PRO A 51 2.42 -8.16 3.00
N LEU A 52 2.16 -7.03 3.66
CA LEU A 52 1.18 -6.92 4.74
C LEU A 52 -0.12 -6.30 4.27
N TYR A 53 -0.07 -5.28 3.42
CA TYR A 53 -1.29 -4.61 2.98
C TYR A 53 -1.10 -3.91 1.63
N VAL A 54 -2.08 -4.06 0.75
CA VAL A 54 -2.17 -3.34 -0.54
C VAL A 54 -3.40 -2.45 -0.53
N GLY A 55 -3.26 -1.23 -1.04
CA GLY A 55 -4.40 -0.34 -1.27
C GLY A 55 -4.13 0.67 -2.38
N SER A 56 -5.18 1.26 -2.92
CA SER A 56 -5.11 2.37 -3.88
C SER A 56 -6.08 3.48 -3.46
N ASN A 57 -6.40 4.43 -4.34
CA ASN A 57 -7.53 5.31 -4.06
C ASN A 57 -8.85 4.53 -4.03
N THR A 58 -9.71 4.93 -3.10
CA THR A 58 -11.09 4.46 -3.07
C THR A 58 -12.00 5.51 -3.68
N GLY A 59 -12.59 5.22 -4.84
CA GLY A 59 -13.62 6.06 -5.46
C GLY A 59 -13.06 7.16 -6.38
N LYS A 60 -13.80 8.27 -6.51
CA LYS A 60 -13.44 9.39 -7.40
C LYS A 60 -12.51 10.43 -6.76
N SER A 61 -12.09 10.24 -5.50
CA SER A 61 -11.32 11.26 -4.78
C SER A 61 -9.86 11.30 -5.27
N GLN A 62 -9.40 12.51 -5.62
CA GLN A 62 -8.01 12.77 -6.03
C GLN A 62 -7.15 13.09 -4.80
N ARG A 63 -7.07 12.17 -3.84
CA ARG A 63 -6.45 12.42 -2.53
C ARG A 63 -5.52 11.27 -2.10
N PHE A 64 -4.70 10.78 -3.03
CA PHE A 64 -3.82 9.63 -2.76
C PHE A 64 -2.80 9.95 -1.65
N CYS A 65 -2.12 11.10 -1.74
CA CYS A 65 -1.16 11.50 -0.72
C CYS A 65 -1.83 11.66 0.67
N THR A 66 -3.02 12.25 0.75
CA THR A 66 -3.78 12.34 2.01
C THR A 66 -4.10 10.95 2.56
N ARG A 67 -4.52 10.02 1.69
CA ARG A 67 -4.82 8.64 2.09
C ARG A 67 -3.60 7.89 2.62
N ILE A 68 -2.40 8.18 2.11
CA ILE A 68 -1.15 7.68 2.68
C ILE A 68 -0.91 8.29 4.07
N GLY A 69 -1.18 9.59 4.24
CA GLY A 69 -1.17 10.24 5.55
C GLY A 69 -2.10 9.55 6.55
N ASP A 70 -3.35 9.32 6.16
CA ASP A 70 -4.35 8.61 6.99
C ASP A 70 -3.89 7.18 7.33
N LEU A 71 -3.29 6.48 6.36
CA LEU A 71 -2.69 5.16 6.58
C LEU A 71 -1.60 5.20 7.64
N ILE A 72 -0.66 6.15 7.56
CA ILE A 72 0.46 6.29 8.50
C ILE A 72 -0.05 6.67 9.89
N ALA A 73 -1.02 7.59 9.98
CA ALA A 73 -1.63 7.98 11.25
C ALA A 73 -2.31 6.79 11.94
N ASP A 74 -3.20 6.09 11.23
CA ASP A 74 -3.89 4.92 11.77
C ASP A 74 -2.89 3.78 12.09
N LEU A 75 -1.83 3.60 11.29
CA LEU A 75 -0.77 2.60 11.55
C LEU A 75 -0.04 2.85 12.88
N HIS A 76 0.09 4.10 13.32
CA HIS A 76 0.71 4.47 14.59
C HIS A 76 -0.28 4.50 15.77
N GLY A 77 -1.53 4.10 15.54
CA GLY A 77 -2.55 4.06 16.60
C GLY A 77 -3.24 5.40 16.84
N PHE A 78 -3.09 6.37 15.92
CA PHE A 78 -3.83 7.63 15.99
C PHE A 78 -5.26 7.47 15.44
N TYR A 79 -5.99 6.51 16.01
CA TYR A 79 -7.38 6.26 15.71
C TYR A 79 -8.09 5.79 16.98
N ASP A 80 -9.02 6.60 17.48
CA ASP A 80 -9.99 6.25 18.53
C ASP A 80 -11.06 7.34 18.61
N GLY A 81 -12.20 7.05 19.22
CA GLY A 81 -13.27 8.06 19.40
C GLY A 81 -13.87 8.62 18.09
N GLY A 82 -13.77 7.88 16.97
CA GLY A 82 -14.34 8.27 15.66
C GLY A 82 -13.36 8.90 14.66
N THR A 83 -12.06 8.92 14.97
CA THR A 83 -11.02 9.60 14.17
C THR A 83 -10.25 8.71 13.19
N GLY A 84 -10.50 7.40 13.17
CA GLY A 84 -9.81 6.49 12.25
C GLY A 84 -10.34 6.60 10.82
N HIS A 85 -9.47 6.96 9.88
CA HIS A 85 -9.85 7.20 8.48
C HIS A 85 -9.38 6.08 7.53
N HIS A 86 -8.56 5.15 8.01
CA HIS A 86 -7.92 4.15 7.16
C HIS A 86 -7.94 2.74 7.77
N ILE A 87 -8.94 1.93 7.38
CA ILE A 87 -9.12 0.55 7.86
C ILE A 87 -7.87 -0.34 7.70
N GLY A 88 -7.04 -0.07 6.68
CA GLY A 88 -5.76 -0.75 6.49
C GLY A 88 -4.73 -0.40 7.56
N GLY A 89 -4.67 0.86 7.98
CA GLY A 89 -3.76 1.32 9.03
C GLY A 89 -4.11 0.69 10.36
N GLN A 90 -5.40 0.63 10.69
CA GLN A 90 -5.90 -0.02 11.91
C GLN A 90 -5.63 -1.52 11.94
N LYS A 91 -5.67 -2.20 10.79
CA LYS A 91 -5.28 -3.60 10.67
C LYS A 91 -3.78 -3.78 10.87
N LEU A 92 -2.97 -2.93 10.25
CA LEU A 92 -1.52 -2.98 10.40
C LEU A 92 -1.08 -2.65 11.83
N TRP A 93 -1.72 -1.69 12.52
CA TRP A 93 -1.47 -1.40 13.93
C TRP A 93 -1.72 -2.64 14.80
N ARG A 94 -2.86 -3.32 14.62
CA ARG A 94 -3.16 -4.57 15.34
C ARG A 94 -2.11 -5.64 15.06
N TRP A 95 -1.74 -5.82 13.79
CA TRP A 95 -0.68 -6.76 13.42
C TRP A 95 0.66 -6.41 14.08
N CYS A 96 1.07 -5.14 14.07
CA CYS A 96 2.29 -4.65 14.71
C CYS A 96 2.29 -4.96 16.20
N ARG A 97 1.20 -4.63 16.89
CA ARG A 97 0.99 -4.93 18.32
C ARG A 97 1.12 -6.42 18.61
N ASP A 98 0.40 -7.24 17.85
CA ASP A 98 0.32 -8.69 18.08
C ASP A 98 1.65 -9.39 17.77
N ASN A 99 2.44 -8.85 16.82
CA ASN A 99 3.75 -9.39 16.41
C ASN A 99 4.95 -8.68 17.05
N LYS A 100 4.73 -7.74 17.97
CA LYS A 100 5.78 -6.96 18.65
C LYS A 100 6.71 -6.20 17.67
N VAL A 101 6.16 -5.73 16.56
CA VAL A 101 6.89 -4.95 15.53
C VAL A 101 6.57 -3.47 15.71
N HIS A 102 7.59 -2.60 15.74
CA HIS A 102 7.36 -1.16 15.75
C HIS A 102 6.83 -0.70 14.38
N PRO A 103 5.74 0.10 14.30
CA PRO A 103 5.15 0.48 13.01
C PRO A 103 6.11 1.20 12.06
N GLY A 104 7.00 2.04 12.61
CA GLY A 104 8.06 2.71 11.85
C GLY A 104 9.09 1.77 11.21
N ALA A 105 9.20 0.51 11.66
CA ALA A 105 10.12 -0.46 11.08
C ALA A 105 9.59 -1.09 9.78
N LEU A 106 8.30 -0.93 9.48
CA LEU A 106 7.72 -1.38 8.23
C LEU A 106 8.17 -0.50 7.06
N TYR A 107 7.98 -1.04 5.86
CA TYR A 107 8.28 -0.35 4.61
C TYR A 107 7.00 0.05 3.89
N LEU A 108 7.00 1.25 3.33
CA LEU A 108 5.95 1.79 2.48
C LEU A 108 6.52 2.06 1.08
N SER A 109 5.77 1.66 0.06
CA SER A 109 6.07 1.96 -1.34
C SER A 109 4.79 2.38 -2.05
N TRP A 110 4.93 3.15 -3.14
CA TRP A 110 3.81 3.48 -4.01
C TRP A 110 4.18 3.35 -5.48
N GLY A 111 3.24 2.86 -6.27
CA GLY A 111 3.34 2.63 -7.71
C GLY A 111 2.40 3.52 -8.49
N THR A 112 2.88 4.03 -9.62
CA THR A 112 2.10 4.85 -10.58
C THR A 112 2.24 4.32 -12.00
N CYS A 113 1.35 4.72 -12.91
CA CYS A 113 1.46 4.46 -14.34
C CYS A 113 0.60 5.46 -15.13
N GLU A 114 0.88 5.61 -16.43
CA GLU A 114 0.25 6.62 -17.30
C GLU A 114 -1.27 6.40 -17.48
N ASP A 115 -1.71 5.13 -17.60
CA ASP A 115 -3.12 4.74 -17.72
C ASP A 115 -3.66 4.20 -16.39
N PHE A 116 -3.50 4.99 -15.32
CA PHE A 116 -3.78 4.50 -13.98
C PHE A 116 -5.26 4.16 -13.76
N CYS A 117 -5.52 2.91 -13.38
CA CYS A 117 -6.80 2.43 -12.90
C CYS A 117 -6.60 1.76 -11.53
N ASP A 118 -7.20 2.32 -10.49
CA ASP A 118 -7.08 1.86 -9.10
C ASP A 118 -7.30 0.36 -8.95
N ARG A 119 -8.36 -0.17 -9.57
CA ARG A 119 -8.69 -1.60 -9.54
C ARG A 119 -7.69 -2.47 -10.29
N CYS A 120 -7.23 -2.02 -11.46
CA CYS A 120 -6.23 -2.78 -12.20
C CYS A 120 -4.90 -2.80 -11.45
N ALA A 121 -4.51 -1.68 -10.85
CA ALA A 121 -3.31 -1.56 -10.04
C ALA A 121 -3.37 -2.46 -8.80
N GLU A 122 -4.43 -2.40 -7.99
CA GLU A 122 -4.59 -3.28 -6.82
C GLU A 122 -4.54 -4.77 -7.19
N VAL A 123 -5.23 -5.18 -8.26
CA VAL A 123 -5.21 -6.56 -8.74
C VAL A 123 -3.82 -6.97 -9.20
N THR A 124 -3.13 -6.10 -9.96
CA THR A 124 -1.77 -6.36 -10.45
C THR A 124 -0.80 -6.55 -9.28
N VAL A 125 -0.81 -5.64 -8.31
CA VAL A 125 0.07 -5.74 -7.13
C VAL A 125 -0.27 -6.99 -6.32
N ALA A 126 -1.55 -7.28 -6.09
CA ALA A 126 -1.94 -8.50 -5.39
C ALA A 126 -1.41 -9.75 -6.09
N MET A 127 -1.54 -9.86 -7.42
CA MET A 127 -1.01 -10.99 -8.18
C MET A 127 0.52 -11.07 -8.21
N GLN A 128 1.22 -9.94 -8.05
CA GLN A 128 2.68 -9.92 -7.94
C GLN A 128 3.17 -10.43 -6.59
N VAL A 129 2.44 -10.15 -5.51
CA VAL A 129 2.89 -10.43 -4.14
C VAL A 129 2.27 -11.69 -3.52
N VAL A 130 1.25 -12.27 -4.15
CA VAL A 130 0.67 -13.56 -3.75
C VAL A 130 0.57 -14.55 -4.92
N SER A 131 0.94 -15.82 -4.68
CA SER A 131 0.79 -16.92 -5.65
C SER A 131 -0.69 -17.21 -5.94
N SER A 132 -1.51 -17.21 -4.89
CA SER A 132 -2.95 -17.36 -4.96
C SER A 132 -3.61 -16.60 -3.81
N TRP A 133 -4.89 -16.25 -3.95
CA TRP A 133 -5.60 -15.58 -2.86
C TRP A 133 -5.85 -16.51 -1.66
N ALA A 134 -5.95 -17.82 -1.90
CA ALA A 134 -6.04 -18.83 -0.85
C ALA A 134 -4.76 -18.89 -0.02
N GLU A 135 -3.61 -18.73 -0.66
CA GLU A 135 -2.27 -18.75 -0.06
C GLU A 135 -1.69 -17.34 0.17
N ARG A 136 -2.55 -16.32 0.33
CA ARG A 136 -2.13 -14.91 0.45
C ARG A 136 -1.23 -14.61 1.67
N GLY A 137 -0.97 -15.60 2.51
CA GLY A 137 -0.05 -15.52 3.64
C GLY A 137 -0.39 -14.36 4.57
N PRO A 138 0.57 -13.45 4.86
CA PRO A 138 0.40 -12.39 5.85
C PRO A 138 -0.45 -11.21 5.37
N LEU A 139 -0.95 -11.23 4.13
CA LEU A 139 -1.69 -10.12 3.56
C LEU A 139 -3.03 -9.88 4.30
N LEU A 140 -3.15 -8.72 4.95
CA LEU A 140 -4.25 -8.32 5.84
C LEU A 140 -5.51 -7.81 5.10
N ASN A 141 -5.44 -7.69 3.77
CA ASN A 141 -6.59 -7.41 2.93
C ASN A 141 -7.68 -8.48 3.17
N GLY A 142 -8.89 -8.03 3.55
CA GLY A 142 -9.97 -8.94 3.93
C GLY A 142 -10.54 -9.71 2.75
N ASN A 143 -10.63 -9.05 1.59
CA ASN A 143 -11.15 -9.62 0.36
C ASN A 143 -10.13 -9.44 -0.77
N ARG A 144 -10.20 -10.34 -1.75
CA ARG A 144 -9.45 -10.17 -3.00
C ARG A 144 -9.84 -8.84 -3.63
N PRO A 145 -8.89 -8.03 -4.12
CA PRO A 145 -9.24 -6.84 -4.88
C PRO A 145 -10.21 -7.21 -6.01
N PRO A 146 -11.36 -6.52 -6.12
CA PRO A 146 -12.35 -6.85 -7.12
C PRO A 146 -11.81 -6.57 -8.52
N ALA A 147 -12.13 -7.45 -9.47
CA ALA A 147 -11.75 -7.25 -10.86
C ALA A 147 -12.28 -5.92 -11.40
N CYS A 148 -11.51 -5.28 -12.29
CA CYS A 148 -11.94 -4.06 -12.94
C CYS A 148 -13.12 -4.36 -13.89
N LYS A 149 -14.25 -3.68 -13.71
CA LYS A 149 -15.42 -3.82 -14.61
C LYS A 149 -15.22 -3.12 -15.96
N ALA A 150 -14.41 -2.06 -16.00
CA ALA A 150 -14.16 -1.26 -17.19
C ALA A 150 -13.09 -1.89 -18.10
N HIS A 151 -12.08 -2.53 -17.49
CA HIS A 151 -10.99 -3.18 -18.19
C HIS A 151 -11.14 -4.70 -17.98
N LYS A 152 -11.85 -5.36 -18.90
CA LYS A 152 -11.97 -6.83 -18.91
C LYS A 152 -10.56 -7.41 -19.11
N HIS A 153 -10.03 -8.02 -18.06
CA HIS A 153 -8.79 -8.80 -18.05
C HIS A 153 -7.49 -8.02 -18.36
N TYR A 154 -6.83 -7.53 -17.32
CA TYR A 154 -5.37 -7.57 -17.29
C TYR A 154 -4.97 -8.87 -16.61
N VAL A 155 -4.75 -9.90 -17.42
CA VAL A 155 -3.90 -11.03 -17.02
C VAL A 155 -2.52 -10.61 -17.49
N ALA A 156 -1.66 -10.17 -16.58
CA ALA A 156 -0.24 -10.07 -16.89
C ALA A 156 0.25 -11.51 -17.11
N GLY A 157 0.76 -11.79 -18.31
CA GLY A 157 1.55 -12.98 -18.60
C GLY A 157 2.92 -12.92 -17.95
#